data_AF-A0A8X6J8A4-F1
#
_entry.id   AF-A0A8X6J8A4-F1
#
_cell.length_a   1.000
_cell.length_b   1.000
_cell.length_c   1.000
_cell.angle_alpha   90.00
_cell.angle_beta   90.00
_cell.angle_gamma   90.00
#
_symmetry.space_group_name_H-M   'P 1'
#
loop_
_entity.id
_entity.type
_entity.pdbx_description
1 polymer ?
#
loop_
_entity_poly.entity_id
_entity_poly.type
_entity_poly.pdbx_seq_one_letter_code
_entity_poly.pdbx_strand_id
1 'polypeptide(L)'
;MACFSSMQEDQPCENQEQLLEVKNDSAWSAFELPLEFLTNSGSDPLFCTVEILGLSKQDYGDQNPVIVANLNSVAVKRVRRNTKNDSKKNCTCCLLDYYISFKELGWSWIVAPLGFNANMCYGKCDYELDSYPSNYHRMMSKILFNKASSDDNSDNLWTPHCSPTKLRPLYVVYITSDSPNKNSSSPYVHHIIPDMITESCGCF
;
A
#
# COMPACT_ATOMS: atom_id res chain seq x y z
N MET A 1 -37.23 22.75 -3.72
CA MET A 1 -36.38 23.92 -3.42
C MET A 1 -35.18 23.41 -2.62
N ALA A 2 -33.97 23.85 -2.93
CA ALA A 2 -32.79 23.51 -2.14
C ALA A 2 -32.26 24.81 -1.50
N CYS A 3 -32.38 24.92 -0.18
CA CYS A 3 -31.81 26.01 0.61
C CYS A 3 -30.51 25.53 1.27
N PHE A 4 -29.48 26.38 1.24
CA PHE A 4 -28.20 26.14 1.88
C PHE A 4 -27.94 27.31 2.84
N SER A 5 -27.89 27.06 4.15
CA SER A 5 -27.53 28.06 5.15
C SER A 5 -26.50 27.52 6.14
N SER A 6 -25.56 28.38 6.54
CA SER A 6 -24.66 28.12 7.66
C SER A 6 -25.29 28.68 8.94
N MET A 7 -25.73 27.78 9.81
CA MET A 7 -26.11 27.94 11.22
C MET A 7 -27.14 29.01 11.62
N GLN A 8 -28.26 28.46 12.15
CA GLN A 8 -29.07 28.87 13.31
C GLN A 8 -30.29 29.78 13.09
N GLU A 9 -31.47 29.14 13.27
CA GLU A 9 -32.83 29.63 13.56
C GLU A 9 -33.50 30.66 12.62
N ASP A 10 -34.56 30.19 11.94
CA ASP A 10 -35.71 30.92 11.38
C ASP A 10 -35.44 32.28 10.71
N GLN A 11 -34.62 32.29 9.65
CA GLN A 11 -34.60 33.38 8.67
C GLN A 11 -34.92 32.85 7.26
N PRO A 12 -35.86 33.47 6.53
CA PRO A 12 -36.15 33.09 5.15
C PRO A 12 -34.91 33.29 4.27
N CYS A 13 -34.59 32.30 3.43
CA CYS A 13 -33.49 32.33 2.47
C CYS A 13 -33.71 33.46 1.45
N GLU A 14 -33.23 34.67 1.71
CA GLU A 14 -33.23 35.73 0.71
C GLU A 14 -31.89 35.73 -0.02
N ASN A 15 -31.94 35.32 -1.29
CA ASN A 15 -30.91 35.40 -2.34
C ASN A 15 -29.92 34.23 -2.46
N GLN A 16 -30.40 33.10 -3.01
CA GLN A 16 -29.75 32.31 -4.08
C GLN A 16 -30.56 31.02 -4.34
N GLU A 17 -31.86 31.17 -4.64
CA GLU A 17 -32.71 30.03 -4.97
C GLU A 17 -32.47 29.59 -6.42
N GLN A 18 -31.78 28.48 -6.63
CA GLN A 18 -31.80 27.81 -7.92
C GLN A 18 -32.99 26.83 -7.94
N LEU A 19 -34.04 27.22 -8.67
CA LEU A 19 -35.23 26.40 -8.85
C LEU A 19 -34.89 25.27 -9.84
N LEU A 20 -34.56 24.11 -9.30
CA LEU A 20 -34.21 22.93 -10.09
C LEU A 20 -35.47 22.07 -10.27
N GLU A 21 -35.96 22.04 -11.51
CA GLU A 21 -37.17 21.34 -11.88
C GLU A 21 -36.92 19.83 -11.88
N VAL A 22 -37.62 19.10 -11.00
CA VAL A 22 -37.54 17.64 -10.95
C VAL A 22 -38.36 17.10 -12.11
N LYS A 23 -37.70 16.42 -13.06
CA LYS A 23 -38.38 15.76 -14.17
C LYS A 23 -39.19 14.60 -13.59
N ASN A 24 -40.50 14.62 -13.79
CA ASN A 24 -41.47 13.72 -13.15
C ASN A 24 -41.50 12.32 -13.79
N ASP A 25 -40.32 11.75 -14.03
CA ASP A 25 -40.13 10.36 -14.37
C ASP A 25 -39.64 9.67 -13.08
N SER A 26 -40.09 8.46 -12.76
CA SER A 26 -39.80 7.74 -11.51
C SER A 26 -38.34 7.28 -11.35
N ALA A 27 -37.39 8.18 -11.59
CA ALA A 27 -35.96 7.95 -11.72
C ALA A 27 -35.16 8.93 -10.85
N TRP A 28 -33.88 8.61 -10.63
CA TRP A 28 -32.96 9.47 -9.90
C TRP A 28 -32.74 10.80 -10.64
N SER A 29 -32.86 11.91 -9.90
CA SER A 29 -32.47 13.24 -10.35
C SER A 29 -31.13 13.62 -9.72
N ALA A 30 -30.18 14.06 -10.55
CA ALA A 30 -28.86 14.50 -10.10
C ALA A 30 -28.69 16.01 -10.34
N PHE A 31 -28.02 16.67 -9.41
CA PHE A 31 -27.73 18.11 -9.46
C PHE A 31 -26.24 18.33 -9.23
N GLU A 32 -25.63 19.19 -10.03
CA GLU A 32 -24.23 19.59 -9.82
C GLU A 32 -24.17 20.64 -8.72
N LEU A 33 -23.37 20.36 -7.68
CA LEU A 33 -23.12 21.31 -6.60
C LEU A 33 -21.99 22.26 -7.00
N PRO A 34 -22.14 23.58 -6.77
CA PRO A 34 -21.06 24.55 -7.00
C PRO A 34 -19.80 24.21 -6.19
N LEU A 35 -18.64 24.25 -6.85
CA LEU A 35 -17.34 23.92 -6.24
C LEU A 35 -16.97 24.81 -5.04
N GLU A 36 -17.48 26.03 -4.98
CA GLU A 36 -17.25 27.01 -3.90
C GLU A 36 -17.66 26.46 -2.51
N PHE A 37 -18.64 25.57 -2.47
CA PHE A 37 -19.12 24.93 -1.26
C PHE A 37 -18.12 23.93 -0.65
N LEU A 38 -17.35 23.24 -1.49
CA LEU A 38 -16.35 22.27 -1.04
C LEU A 38 -15.05 22.96 -0.61
N THR A 39 -14.74 24.14 -1.14
CA THR A 39 -13.47 24.84 -0.89
C THR A 39 -13.51 25.78 0.32
N ASN A 40 -14.67 26.37 0.62
CA ASN A 40 -14.79 27.35 1.71
C ASN A 40 -15.02 26.73 3.10
N SER A 41 -15.25 25.41 3.19
CA SER A 41 -15.80 24.78 4.41
C SER A 41 -14.80 24.47 5.52
N GLY A 42 -13.48 24.56 5.31
CA GLY A 42 -12.52 24.16 6.35
C GLY A 42 -12.85 22.78 6.96
N SER A 43 -12.75 22.66 8.30
CA SER A 43 -13.08 21.46 9.08
C SER A 43 -14.55 21.32 9.48
N ASP A 44 -15.42 22.22 9.03
CA ASP A 44 -16.81 22.29 9.52
C ASP A 44 -17.75 21.40 8.69
N PRO A 45 -18.78 20.80 9.32
CA PRO A 45 -19.72 19.92 8.63
C PRO A 45 -20.67 20.71 7.73
N LEU A 46 -20.82 20.22 6.49
CA LEU A 46 -21.73 20.78 5.49
C LEU A 46 -23.13 20.17 5.62
N PHE A 47 -24.16 21.03 5.64
CA PHE A 47 -25.57 20.61 5.69
C PHE A 47 -26.28 20.99 4.40
N CYS A 48 -27.00 20.03 3.80
CA CYS A 48 -27.83 20.23 2.62
C CYS A 48 -29.27 19.84 2.95
N THR A 49 -30.21 20.78 2.80
CA THR A 49 -31.64 20.50 2.96
C THR A 49 -32.31 20.42 1.59
N VAL A 50 -33.11 19.38 1.38
CA VAL A 50 -33.84 19.15 0.13
C VAL A 50 -35.32 19.18 0.43
N GLU A 51 -36.02 20.16 -0.13
CA GLU A 51 -37.47 20.27 0.00
C GLU A 51 -38.15 19.81 -1.30
N ILE A 52 -38.97 18.76 -1.20
CA ILE A 52 -39.75 18.21 -2.31
C ILE A 52 -41.22 18.50 -2.06
N LEU A 53 -41.83 19.30 -2.92
CA LEU A 53 -43.26 19.62 -2.84
C LEU A 53 -44.06 18.59 -3.66
N GLY A 54 -45.10 18.01 -3.06
CA GLY A 54 -46.08 17.16 -3.77
C GLY A 54 -45.91 15.64 -3.66
N LEU A 55 -45.05 15.13 -2.77
CA LEU A 55 -44.96 13.69 -2.51
C LEU A 55 -45.68 13.27 -1.21
N SER A 56 -46.53 12.26 -1.31
CA SER A 56 -47.02 11.51 -0.14
C SER A 56 -45.86 10.66 0.40
N LYS A 57 -45.45 10.91 1.65
CA LYS A 57 -44.36 10.19 2.32
C LYS A 57 -44.68 8.69 2.38
N GLN A 58 -44.09 7.91 1.47
CA GLN A 58 -44.05 6.46 1.54
C GLN A 58 -42.62 6.08 1.88
N ASP A 59 -42.41 5.48 3.05
CA ASP A 59 -41.11 5.02 3.51
C ASP A 59 -40.64 3.84 2.64
N TYR A 60 -40.05 4.13 1.48
CA TYR A 60 -39.39 3.16 0.62
C TYR A 60 -37.88 3.14 0.91
N GLY A 61 -37.47 2.36 1.91
CA GLY A 61 -36.12 1.79 2.08
C GLY A 61 -34.93 2.60 1.52
N ASP A 62 -34.06 1.94 0.74
CA ASP A 62 -32.73 2.40 0.25
C ASP A 62 -32.70 3.69 -0.61
N GLN A 63 -33.75 4.50 -0.66
CA GLN A 63 -33.87 5.71 -1.49
C GLN A 63 -33.44 7.01 -0.79
N ASN A 64 -32.49 6.93 0.15
CA ASN A 64 -31.95 8.11 0.82
C ASN A 64 -31.09 8.95 -0.15
N PRO A 65 -31.09 10.30 -0.03
CA PRO A 65 -30.25 11.16 -0.86
C PRO A 65 -28.76 10.92 -0.58
N VAL A 66 -27.96 10.81 -1.65
CA VAL A 66 -26.51 10.55 -1.57
C VAL A 66 -25.73 11.67 -2.27
N ILE A 67 -24.63 12.08 -1.68
CA ILE A 67 -23.66 13.00 -2.28
C ILE A 67 -22.52 12.17 -2.86
N VAL A 68 -22.25 12.31 -4.16
CA VAL A 68 -21.15 11.63 -4.86
C VAL A 68 -20.04 12.63 -5.16
N ALA A 69 -18.87 12.43 -4.57
CA ALA A 69 -17.68 13.23 -4.84
C ALA A 69 -16.60 12.35 -5.51
N ASN A 70 -16.19 12.70 -6.72
CA ASN A 70 -15.07 12.04 -7.37
C ASN A 70 -13.76 12.75 -7.00
N LEU A 71 -13.10 12.24 -5.96
CA LEU A 71 -11.79 12.72 -5.56
C LEU A 71 -10.74 11.96 -6.36
N ASN A 72 -10.10 12.64 -7.31
CA ASN A 72 -8.84 12.19 -7.88
C ASN A 72 -7.77 12.25 -6.78
N SER A 73 -7.76 11.26 -5.88
CA SER A 73 -6.65 11.10 -4.96
C SER A 73 -5.43 10.82 -5.83
N VAL A 74 -4.53 11.79 -5.91
CA VAL A 74 -3.15 11.48 -6.22
C VAL A 74 -2.74 10.58 -5.07
N ALA A 75 -2.85 9.26 -5.28
CA ALA A 75 -2.40 8.29 -4.32
C ALA A 75 -0.93 8.60 -4.10
N VAL A 76 -0.64 9.31 -3.01
CA VAL A 76 0.72 9.47 -2.53
C VAL A 76 1.12 8.06 -2.19
N LYS A 77 1.80 7.38 -3.12
CA LYS A 77 2.54 6.16 -2.84
C LYS A 77 3.36 6.55 -1.62
N ARG A 78 2.98 6.07 -0.44
CA ARG A 78 3.87 6.12 0.72
C ARG A 78 5.08 5.35 0.26
N VAL A 79 6.11 6.08 -0.16
CA VAL A 79 7.46 5.54 -0.27
C VAL A 79 7.75 5.10 1.15
N ARG A 80 7.55 3.81 1.45
CA ARG A 80 8.11 3.21 2.65
C ARG A 80 9.57 3.56 2.56
N ARG A 81 10.02 4.45 3.46
CA ARG A 81 11.43 4.82 3.56
C ARG A 81 12.17 3.50 3.65
N ASN A 82 12.91 3.17 2.59
CA ASN A 82 13.81 2.05 2.63
C ASN A 82 14.84 2.45 3.68
N THR A 83 14.71 1.92 4.89
CA THR A 83 15.69 2.13 5.93
C THR A 83 16.94 1.38 5.46
N LYS A 84 17.75 2.04 4.64
CA LYS A 84 19.19 1.76 4.57
C LYS A 84 19.71 2.01 5.98
N ASN A 85 19.58 0.99 6.82
CA ASN A 85 20.06 1.01 8.18
C ASN A 85 21.57 0.86 8.05
N ASP A 86 22.21 2.01 7.92
CA ASP A 86 23.65 2.16 7.88
C ASP A 86 24.25 1.53 9.13
N SER A 87 24.94 0.41 8.93
CA SER A 87 26.16 0.01 9.64
C SER A 87 26.20 0.28 11.15
N LYS A 88 25.18 -0.15 11.91
CA LYS A 88 25.27 -0.15 13.38
C LYS A 88 24.86 -1.49 13.94
N LYS A 89 25.77 -2.08 14.72
CA LYS A 89 25.75 -3.37 15.43
C LYS A 89 24.54 -3.59 16.37
N ASN A 90 23.56 -2.69 16.38
CA ASN A 90 22.38 -2.67 17.25
C ASN A 90 21.06 -2.55 16.45
N CYS A 91 21.01 -3.03 15.20
CA CYS A 91 19.75 -3.12 14.47
C CYS A 91 19.09 -4.50 14.68
N THR A 92 17.79 -4.52 14.91
CA THR A 92 17.03 -5.73 15.20
C THR A 92 16.66 -6.52 13.95
N CYS A 93 16.13 -5.90 12.90
CA CYS A 93 16.07 -6.54 11.59
C CYS A 93 16.35 -5.47 10.53
N CYS A 94 17.54 -5.54 9.92
CA CYS A 94 17.95 -4.62 8.86
C CYS A 94 18.29 -5.34 7.57
N LEU A 95 18.19 -4.57 6.50
CA LEU A 95 18.84 -4.85 5.24
C LEU A 95 20.28 -4.33 5.31
N LEU A 96 21.24 -5.22 5.13
CA LEU A 96 22.65 -4.92 4.98
C LEU A 96 23.04 -4.96 3.50
N ASP A 97 23.85 -4.00 3.07
CA ASP A 97 24.43 -4.03 1.73
C ASP A 97 25.46 -5.17 1.67
N TYR A 98 25.26 -6.11 0.73
CA TYR A 98 26.13 -7.26 0.54
C TYR A 98 26.39 -7.48 -0.95
N TYR A 99 27.63 -7.28 -1.37
CA TYR A 99 28.05 -7.44 -2.76
C TYR A 99 28.61 -8.84 -3.00
N ILE A 100 28.16 -9.46 -4.08
CA ILE A 100 28.62 -10.77 -4.52
C ILE A 100 29.33 -10.61 -5.86
N SER A 101 30.57 -11.09 -5.92
CA SER A 101 31.34 -11.19 -7.15
C SER A 101 31.18 -12.58 -7.77
N PHE A 102 30.78 -12.69 -9.04
CA PHE A 102 30.67 -14.01 -9.69
C PHE A 102 32.01 -14.70 -9.84
N LYS A 103 33.10 -13.93 -9.90
CA LYS A 103 34.46 -14.46 -9.91
C LYS A 103 34.78 -15.21 -8.62
N GLU A 104 34.33 -14.71 -7.47
CA GLU A 104 34.57 -15.33 -6.17
C GLU A 104 33.72 -16.60 -5.98
N LEU A 105 32.54 -16.64 -6.60
CA LEU A 105 31.70 -17.85 -6.66
C LEU A 105 32.21 -18.90 -7.66
N GLY A 106 33.23 -18.59 -8.45
CA GLY A 106 33.71 -19.46 -9.53
C GLY A 106 32.77 -19.55 -10.73
N TRP A 107 31.83 -18.59 -10.88
CA TRP A 107 30.86 -18.56 -11.98
C TRP A 107 31.41 -17.80 -13.18
N SER A 108 32.37 -18.42 -13.88
CA SER A 108 33.01 -17.84 -15.07
C SER A 108 32.14 -17.84 -16.34
N TRP A 109 31.00 -18.51 -16.31
CA TRP A 109 30.06 -18.61 -17.43
C TRP A 109 29.19 -17.36 -17.60
N ILE A 110 29.01 -16.57 -16.53
CA ILE A 110 28.30 -15.28 -16.59
C ILE A 110 29.26 -14.21 -17.12
N VAL A 111 28.88 -13.59 -18.23
CA VAL A 111 29.63 -12.50 -18.86
C VAL A 111 29.27 -11.15 -18.24
N ALA A 112 27.99 -10.94 -17.91
CA ALA A 112 27.51 -9.71 -17.29
C ALA A 112 26.29 -9.94 -16.37
N PRO A 113 26.17 -9.18 -15.27
CA PRO A 113 27.16 -8.27 -14.70
C PRO A 113 28.36 -9.05 -14.10
N LEU A 114 29.44 -8.37 -13.68
CA LEU A 114 30.59 -9.04 -13.02
C LEU A 114 30.29 -9.45 -11.57
N GLY A 115 29.26 -8.85 -10.98
CA GLY A 115 28.76 -9.09 -9.64
C GLY A 115 27.54 -8.20 -9.39
N PHE A 116 26.93 -8.35 -8.23
CA PHE A 116 25.70 -7.63 -7.89
C PHE A 116 25.57 -7.43 -6.38
N ASN A 117 24.83 -6.39 -5.98
CA ASN A 117 24.42 -6.20 -4.58
C ASN A 117 23.20 -7.09 -4.31
N ALA A 118 23.43 -8.23 -3.66
CA ALA A 118 22.36 -9.13 -3.24
C ALA A 118 21.59 -8.57 -2.04
N ASN A 119 22.31 -7.85 -1.16
CA ASN A 119 21.85 -7.42 0.15
C ASN A 119 21.43 -8.60 1.05
N MET A 120 21.59 -8.45 2.36
CA MET A 120 21.36 -9.53 3.31
C MET A 120 20.52 -9.04 4.49
N CYS A 121 19.54 -9.83 4.91
CA CYS A 121 18.80 -9.56 6.14
C CYS A 121 19.62 -10.02 7.35
N TYR A 122 19.76 -9.14 8.34
CA TYR A 122 20.52 -9.42 9.55
C TYR A 122 19.89 -8.80 10.78
N GLY A 123 20.07 -9.49 11.92
CA GLY A 123 19.64 -9.04 13.25
C GLY A 123 18.68 -10.01 13.93
N LYS A 124 18.32 -9.69 15.18
CA LYS A 124 17.33 -10.42 15.98
C LYS A 124 15.97 -9.73 15.97
N CYS A 125 14.91 -10.49 15.75
CA CYS A 125 13.55 -9.99 15.84
C CYS A 125 13.09 -9.93 17.29
N ASP A 126 12.71 -8.73 17.73
CA ASP A 126 12.06 -8.50 19.01
C ASP A 126 10.61 -8.07 18.77
N TYR A 127 9.67 -8.58 19.56
CA TYR A 127 8.22 -8.31 19.43
C TYR A 127 7.85 -6.87 19.78
N GLU A 128 8.73 -6.15 20.47
CA GLU A 128 8.53 -4.75 20.86
C GLU A 128 8.78 -3.75 19.71
N LEU A 129 9.31 -4.20 18.57
CA LEU A 129 9.77 -3.34 17.48
C LEU A 129 8.92 -3.43 16.20
N ASP A 130 8.93 -2.36 15.40
CA ASP A 130 8.16 -2.22 14.15
C ASP A 130 8.76 -2.97 12.94
N SER A 131 9.53 -4.03 13.17
CA SER A 131 10.18 -4.82 12.13
C SER A 131 9.25 -5.87 11.49
N TYR A 132 8.01 -5.98 11.95
CA TYR A 132 7.02 -6.90 11.40
C TYR A 132 6.30 -6.31 10.19
N PRO A 133 5.96 -7.13 9.18
CA PRO A 133 5.30 -6.65 7.97
C PRO A 133 3.88 -6.11 8.23
N SER A 134 3.23 -6.56 9.30
CA SER A 134 1.90 -6.13 9.74
C SER A 134 1.73 -6.21 11.26
N ASN A 135 0.76 -5.46 11.79
CA ASN A 135 0.37 -5.51 13.21
C ASN A 135 -0.15 -6.90 13.62
N TYR A 136 -0.81 -7.61 12.70
CA TYR A 136 -1.28 -8.98 12.92
C TYR A 136 -0.11 -9.94 13.14
N HIS A 137 0.92 -9.88 12.29
CA HIS A 137 2.13 -10.67 12.47
C HIS A 137 2.79 -10.39 13.82
N ARG A 138 2.93 -9.12 14.19
CA ARG A 138 3.48 -8.72 15.49
C ARG A 138 2.69 -9.29 16.67
N MET A 139 1.36 -9.20 16.62
CA MET A 139 0.48 -9.73 17.68
C MET A 139 0.59 -11.24 17.79
N MET A 140 0.57 -11.95 16.66
CA MET A 140 0.68 -13.40 16.63
C MET A 140 2.03 -13.87 17.19
N SER A 141 3.14 -13.27 16.74
CA SER A 141 4.48 -13.59 17.24
C SER A 141 4.60 -13.35 18.75
N LYS A 142 3.99 -12.28 19.28
CA LYS A 142 3.95 -12.02 20.74
C LYS A 142 3.18 -13.10 21.51
N ILE A 143 2.02 -13.53 21.01
CA ILE A 143 1.23 -14.60 21.65
C ILE A 143 2.00 -15.91 21.66
N LEU A 144 2.58 -16.29 20.52
CA LEU A 144 3.36 -17.52 20.38
C LEU A 144 4.59 -17.52 21.28
N PHE A 145 5.32 -16.40 21.32
CA PHE A 145 6.49 -16.23 22.17
C PHE A 145 6.13 -16.38 23.65
N ASN A 146 5.10 -15.68 24.12
CA ASN A 146 4.65 -15.76 25.52
C ASN A 146 4.19 -17.17 25.91
N LYS A 147 3.49 -17.86 25.00
CA LYS A 147 3.02 -19.24 25.21
C LYS A 147 4.18 -20.23 25.25
N ALA A 148 5.18 -20.06 24.37
CA ALA A 148 6.39 -20.87 24.40
C ALA A 148 7.10 -20.69 25.75
N SER A 149 7.40 -19.45 26.16
CA SER A 149 8.12 -19.17 27.42
C SER A 149 7.46 -19.67 28.72
N SER A 150 6.17 -20.04 28.68
CA SER A 150 5.45 -20.58 29.83
C SER A 150 5.60 -22.10 30.05
N ASP A 151 6.19 -22.80 29.08
CA ASP A 151 6.41 -24.25 29.14
C ASP A 151 7.90 -24.52 29.48
N ASP A 152 8.16 -25.12 30.64
CA ASP A 152 9.49 -25.31 31.28
C ASP A 152 10.50 -26.13 30.44
N ASN A 153 10.09 -26.64 29.28
CA ASN A 153 10.92 -27.40 28.32
C ASN A 153 10.97 -26.77 26.92
N SER A 154 10.65 -25.50 26.77
CA SER A 154 10.55 -24.82 25.47
C SER A 154 11.84 -24.10 25.06
N ASP A 155 12.94 -24.86 24.94
CA ASP A 155 14.08 -24.35 24.19
C ASP A 155 13.63 -24.06 22.74
N ASN A 156 13.46 -22.77 22.43
CA ASN A 156 13.55 -22.19 21.08
C ASN A 156 12.48 -22.56 20.04
N LEU A 157 11.30 -23.04 20.42
CA LEU A 157 10.33 -23.54 19.43
C LEU A 157 9.72 -22.45 18.51
N TRP A 158 9.65 -21.18 18.91
CA TRP A 158 8.97 -20.12 18.13
C TRP A 158 9.62 -18.74 18.27
N THR A 159 10.88 -18.61 17.83
CA THR A 159 11.55 -17.31 17.76
C THR A 159 11.44 -16.73 16.35
N PRO A 160 10.93 -15.50 16.17
CA PRO A 160 10.81 -14.90 14.85
C PRO A 160 12.19 -14.66 14.23
N HIS A 161 12.31 -14.89 12.92
CA HIS A 161 13.56 -14.74 12.17
C HIS A 161 13.50 -13.55 11.21
N CYS A 162 14.62 -12.82 11.11
CA CYS A 162 14.76 -11.71 10.16
C CYS A 162 14.99 -12.28 8.75
N SER A 163 13.99 -12.16 7.89
CA SER A 163 13.99 -12.73 6.54
C SER A 163 13.61 -11.70 5.47
N PRO A 164 14.01 -11.92 4.20
CA PRO A 164 13.55 -11.10 3.07
C PRO A 164 12.02 -11.05 2.98
N THR A 165 11.47 -9.84 2.90
CA THR A 165 10.03 -9.63 2.64
C THR A 165 9.75 -9.29 1.18
N LYS A 166 10.73 -8.70 0.49
CA LYS A 166 10.63 -8.31 -0.91
C LYS A 166 11.94 -8.63 -1.62
N LEU A 167 11.82 -9.35 -2.72
CA LEU A 167 12.93 -9.76 -3.56
C LEU A 167 12.72 -9.21 -4.98
N ARG A 168 13.83 -8.96 -5.67
CA ARG A 168 13.87 -8.50 -7.06
C ARG A 168 14.70 -9.48 -7.89
N PRO A 169 14.32 -9.75 -9.15
CA PRO A 169 15.10 -10.57 -10.04
C PRO A 169 16.47 -9.94 -10.38
N LEU A 170 17.41 -10.82 -10.71
CA LEU A 170 18.71 -10.49 -11.27
C LEU A 170 18.73 -10.83 -12.77
N TYR A 171 19.21 -9.91 -13.58
CA TYR A 171 19.39 -10.08 -15.02
C TYR A 171 20.83 -10.48 -15.29
N VAL A 172 21.03 -11.61 -15.98
CA VAL A 172 22.35 -12.14 -16.31
C VAL A 172 22.46 -12.42 -17.80
N VAL A 173 23.68 -12.30 -18.31
CA VAL A 173 24.05 -12.70 -19.68
C VAL A 173 25.15 -13.73 -19.58
N TYR A 174 24.94 -14.88 -20.23
CA TYR A 174 25.94 -15.93 -20.31
C TYR A 174 26.10 -16.43 -21.74
N ILE A 175 27.24 -17.08 -21.99
CA ILE A 175 27.54 -17.73 -23.26
C ILE A 175 27.25 -19.22 -23.10
N THR A 176 26.41 -19.76 -23.99
CA THR A 176 26.22 -21.21 -24.11
C THR A 176 26.85 -21.68 -25.41
N SER A 177 27.55 -22.82 -25.38
CA SER A 177 28.05 -23.49 -26.57
C SER A 177 26.91 -24.03 -27.44
N ASP A 178 25.78 -24.38 -26.81
CA ASP A 178 24.60 -24.88 -27.46
C ASP A 178 23.61 -23.71 -27.62
N SER A 179 23.77 -22.93 -28.69
CA SER A 179 22.82 -21.85 -29.00
C SER A 179 21.40 -22.44 -29.13
N PRO A 180 20.46 -22.09 -28.23
CA PRO A 180 19.10 -22.62 -28.31
C PRO A 180 18.34 -22.09 -29.53
N ASN A 181 18.83 -21.01 -30.14
CA ASN A 181 18.30 -20.42 -31.35
C ASN A 181 19.31 -20.60 -32.48
N LYS A 182 19.20 -21.70 -33.24
CA LYS A 182 19.95 -21.94 -34.50
C LYS A 182 19.79 -20.82 -35.54
N ASN A 183 18.87 -19.87 -35.28
CA ASN A 183 18.51 -18.76 -36.15
C ASN A 183 19.08 -17.41 -35.66
N SER A 184 19.75 -17.38 -34.49
CA SER A 184 20.35 -16.18 -33.90
C SER A 184 21.87 -16.24 -34.04
N SER A 185 22.45 -15.22 -34.67
CA SER A 185 23.89 -15.09 -34.96
C SER A 185 24.77 -14.77 -33.75
N SER A 186 24.20 -14.77 -32.53
CA SER A 186 24.87 -14.34 -31.31
C SER A 186 24.86 -15.46 -30.25
N PRO A 187 26.02 -15.82 -29.66
CA PRO A 187 26.10 -16.87 -28.65
C PRO A 187 25.66 -16.40 -27.24
N TYR A 188 25.24 -15.14 -27.11
CA TYR A 188 24.82 -14.54 -25.84
C TYR A 188 23.35 -14.83 -25.54
N VAL A 189 23.08 -15.33 -24.33
CA VAL A 189 21.73 -15.60 -23.83
C VAL A 189 21.44 -14.70 -22.64
N HIS A 190 20.33 -13.97 -22.72
CA HIS A 190 19.78 -13.19 -21.60
C HIS A 190 18.89 -14.09 -20.74
N HIS A 191 19.12 -14.07 -19.44
CA HIS A 191 18.31 -14.83 -18.48
C HIS A 191 17.97 -13.97 -17.26
N ILE A 192 16.80 -14.25 -16.67
CA ILE A 192 16.29 -13.56 -15.50
C ILE A 192 16.18 -14.59 -14.38
N ILE A 193 17.01 -14.44 -13.35
CA ILE A 193 16.96 -15.29 -12.17
C ILE A 193 16.02 -14.61 -11.17
N PRO A 194 14.87 -15.22 -10.84
CA PRO A 194 13.93 -14.66 -9.87
C PRO A 194 14.54 -14.63 -8.48
N ASP A 195 14.03 -13.73 -7.63
CA ASP A 195 14.26 -13.74 -6.19
C ASP A 195 15.72 -13.65 -5.70
N MET A 196 16.58 -12.95 -6.46
CA MET A 196 18.02 -12.87 -6.19
C MET A 196 18.48 -11.66 -5.35
N ILE A 197 17.76 -10.53 -5.40
CA ILE A 197 18.17 -9.29 -4.76
C ILE A 197 17.16 -8.90 -3.68
N THR A 198 17.61 -8.80 -2.43
CA THR A 198 16.79 -8.39 -1.30
C THR A 198 16.55 -6.88 -1.30
N GLU A 199 15.29 -6.46 -1.36
CA GLU A 199 14.89 -5.05 -1.31
C GLU A 199 14.41 -4.60 0.07
N SER A 200 13.85 -5.52 0.87
CA SER A 200 13.42 -5.25 2.23
C SER A 200 13.45 -6.51 3.10
N CYS A 201 13.66 -6.30 4.40
CA CYS A 201 13.65 -7.34 5.42
C CYS A 201 12.47 -7.17 6.37
N GLY A 202 12.10 -8.23 7.07
CA GLY A 202 11.10 -8.20 8.11
C GLY A 202 11.14 -9.45 8.99
N CYS A 203 10.43 -9.38 10.10
CA CYS A 203 10.32 -10.45 11.08
C CYS A 203 9.11 -11.34 10.80
N PHE A 204 9.33 -12.65 10.77
CA PHE A 204 8.31 -13.68 10.60
C PHE A 204 8.45 -14.75 11.67
#